data_AF-A0A0Q9THM7-F1
#
_entry.id   AF-A0A0Q9THM7-F1
#
_cell.length_a   1.000
_cell.length_b   1.000
_cell.length_c   1.000
_cell.angle_alpha   90.00
_cell.angle_beta   90.00
_cell.angle_gamma   90.00
#
_symmetry.space_group_name_H-M   'P 1'
#
loop_
_entity.id
_entity.type
_entity.pdbx_description
1 polymer ?
#
loop_
_entity_poly.entity_id
_entity_poly.type
_entity_poly.pdbx_seq_one_letter_code
_entity_poly.pdbx_strand_id
1 'polypeptide(L)'
;MDVLIQLLDRLLQAVGQLFANPFYYIGILFIVLHYRKQIQMERKLFHTRLHSLLNETWRTVLWGWLGGISASVLMLFVGVNIQAGTVILLWVLSIILVMMRVRFFCLAYAVGILGIAQVILSWLPNAASLQEAVPVLGIVVGADIPSLLVIVAVLHLLEGTLVGFQGARMATPLFLEGRRGKIIGGQQLQGFWPVPLFLLVPMTGGSIQGLPWETLFGSNLASGWILLAFPAMIGFTELTISKLPRKQARFSASLLYLYGIILLVTAIAAHFWPPILLVGAVLSIALHEVLIRYNQWMEDKLVPFYVHSQRGLMVLSVVPNSPAHELGIQTGELIHKVNGHKIKTKTDLHVAMGLNSAFCRLEVLNEQDEVRFLQRAIYSGDHHQLGIILAPDQDALYFLEQRPLHLFSYLRSKLTGLLSNDSTKSM
;
A
#
# COMPACT_ATOMS: atom_id res chain seq x y z
N MET A 1 22.95 31.76 -8.55
CA MET A 1 23.57 31.30 -7.29
C MET A 1 22.64 31.55 -6.11
N ASP A 2 22.03 32.72 -6.03
CA ASP A 2 21.16 33.12 -4.92
C ASP A 2 19.88 32.28 -4.78
N VAL A 3 19.19 31.97 -5.88
CA VAL A 3 17.97 31.13 -5.83
C VAL A 3 18.24 29.71 -5.35
N LEU A 4 19.37 29.11 -5.76
CA LEU A 4 19.73 27.75 -5.34
C LEU A 4 20.03 27.71 -3.83
N ILE A 5 20.75 28.72 -3.32
CA ILE A 5 21.06 28.86 -1.89
C ILE A 5 19.76 29.05 -1.10
N GLN A 6 18.85 29.90 -1.59
CA GLN A 6 17.52 30.07 -0.98
C GLN A 6 16.71 28.77 -0.99
N LEU A 7 16.73 28.00 -2.09
CA LEU A 7 16.04 26.71 -2.17
C LEU A 7 16.60 25.72 -1.15
N LEU A 8 17.91 25.64 -0.99
CA LEU A 8 18.55 24.77 0.00
C LEU A 8 18.23 25.22 1.43
N ASP A 9 18.25 26.51 1.72
CA ASP A 9 17.88 27.06 3.04
C ASP A 9 16.41 26.78 3.38
N ARG A 10 15.48 27.05 2.44
CA ARG A 10 14.06 26.75 2.62
C ARG A 10 13.81 25.25 2.72
N LEU A 11 14.55 24.42 1.99
CA LEU A 11 14.45 22.97 2.09
C LEU A 11 14.92 22.50 3.46
N LEU A 12 16.03 23.03 3.98
CA LEU A 12 16.51 22.71 5.32
C LEU A 12 15.48 23.09 6.39
N GLN A 13 14.87 24.27 6.28
CA GLN A 13 13.78 24.71 7.16
C GLN A 13 12.58 23.76 7.06
N ALA A 14 12.16 23.37 5.85
CA ALA A 14 11.06 22.45 5.64
C ALA A 14 11.35 21.05 6.20
N VAL A 15 12.57 20.55 6.03
CA VAL A 15 13.02 19.29 6.65
C VAL A 15 12.97 19.39 8.18
N GLY A 16 13.40 20.52 8.75
CA GLY A 16 13.23 20.79 10.18
C GLY A 16 11.77 20.78 10.62
N GLN A 17 10.87 21.42 9.86
CA GLN A 17 9.43 21.42 10.11
C GLN A 17 8.82 20.02 10.02
N LEU A 18 9.27 19.18 9.08
CA LEU A 18 8.82 17.79 8.96
C LEU A 18 9.14 17.00 10.25
N PHE A 19 10.35 17.12 10.76
CA PHE A 19 10.76 16.45 12.01
C PHE A 19 10.14 17.09 13.26
N ALA A 20 9.61 18.31 13.18
CA ALA A 20 8.77 18.88 14.23
C ALA A 20 7.31 18.41 14.14
N ASN A 21 6.88 17.86 12.99
CA ASN A 21 5.49 17.53 12.73
C ASN A 21 5.09 16.16 13.34
N PRO A 22 4.13 16.11 14.27
CA PRO A 22 3.73 14.86 14.93
C PRO A 22 3.11 13.84 13.97
N PHE A 23 2.46 14.27 12.88
CA PHE A 23 1.83 13.37 11.91
C PHE A 23 2.84 12.48 11.20
N TYR A 24 4.08 12.96 11.02
CA TYR A 24 5.15 12.14 10.45
C TYR A 24 5.48 10.93 11.33
N TYR A 25 5.61 11.15 12.64
CA TYR A 25 5.88 10.08 13.61
C TYR A 25 4.68 9.15 13.82
N ILE A 26 3.45 9.68 13.77
CA ILE A 26 2.24 8.86 13.79
C ILE A 26 2.24 7.88 12.60
N GLY A 27 2.65 8.36 11.42
CA GLY A 27 2.81 7.51 10.24
C GLY A 27 3.85 6.41 10.42
N ILE A 28 5.04 6.73 10.95
CA ILE A 28 6.07 5.73 11.23
C ILE A 28 5.60 4.73 12.29
N LEU A 29 4.96 5.20 13.36
CA LEU A 29 4.40 4.34 14.40
C LEU A 29 3.37 3.37 13.82
N PHE A 30 2.51 3.84 12.92
CA PHE A 30 1.53 3.01 12.23
C PHE A 30 2.22 1.88 11.44
N ILE A 31 3.30 2.17 10.72
CA ILE A 31 4.08 1.16 9.97
C ILE A 31 4.71 0.12 10.92
N VAL A 32 5.27 0.57 12.04
CA VAL A 32 5.86 -0.34 13.04
C VAL A 32 4.79 -1.27 13.63
N LEU A 33 3.62 -0.72 13.97
CA LEU A 33 2.48 -1.52 14.48
C LEU A 33 1.96 -2.49 13.42
N HIS A 34 1.91 -2.07 12.15
CA HIS A 34 1.53 -2.91 11.02
C HIS A 34 2.43 -4.14 10.91
N TYR A 35 3.73 -3.95 10.78
CA TYR A 35 4.69 -5.05 10.63
C TYR A 35 4.77 -5.92 11.87
N ARG A 36 4.60 -5.35 13.07
CA ARG A 36 4.48 -6.14 14.31
C ARG A 36 3.28 -7.09 14.25
N LYS A 37 2.11 -6.60 13.82
CA LYS A 37 0.89 -7.40 13.70
C LYS A 37 1.02 -8.47 12.61
N GLN A 38 1.66 -8.14 11.49
CA GLN A 38 1.96 -9.07 10.42
C GLN A 38 2.86 -10.22 10.90
N ILE A 39 3.96 -9.93 11.58
CA ILE A 39 4.88 -10.95 12.14
C ILE A 39 4.18 -11.84 13.17
N GLN A 40 3.27 -11.27 13.98
CA GLN A 40 2.44 -12.06 14.90
C GLN A 40 1.53 -13.04 14.15
N MET A 41 0.99 -12.63 13.00
CA MET A 41 0.15 -13.47 12.15
C MET A 41 0.97 -14.59 11.50
N GLU A 42 2.14 -14.27 10.95
CA GLU A 42 3.06 -15.24 10.35
C GLU A 42 3.46 -16.33 11.35
N ARG A 43 3.82 -15.95 12.57
CA ARG A 43 4.19 -16.90 13.63
C ARG A 43 3.03 -17.81 14.04
N LYS A 44 1.79 -17.36 13.94
CA LYS A 44 0.62 -18.19 14.27
C LYS A 44 0.19 -19.11 13.15
N LEU A 45 0.31 -18.66 11.89
CA LEU A 45 -0.09 -19.46 10.72
C LEU A 45 1.00 -20.47 10.33
N PHE A 46 2.28 -20.09 10.45
CA PHE A 46 3.40 -20.85 9.87
C PHE A 46 4.49 -21.21 10.88
N HIS A 47 4.33 -20.85 12.15
CA HIS A 47 5.33 -21.06 13.22
C HIS A 47 6.71 -20.41 12.96
N THR A 48 6.81 -19.58 11.93
CA THR A 48 8.03 -18.87 11.53
C THR A 48 7.70 -17.44 11.14
N ARG A 49 8.72 -16.59 11.04
CA ARG A 49 8.58 -15.23 10.50
C ARG A 49 9.10 -15.21 9.07
N LEU A 50 8.39 -14.52 8.20
CA LEU A 50 8.82 -14.24 6.83
C LEU A 50 9.45 -12.86 6.76
N HIS A 51 8.98 -11.92 7.57
CA HIS A 51 9.43 -10.55 7.54
C HIS A 51 10.18 -10.15 8.82
N SER A 52 11.08 -9.18 8.68
CA SER A 52 11.81 -8.57 9.79
C SER A 52 11.34 -7.15 10.03
N LEU A 53 10.91 -6.85 11.25
CA LEU A 53 10.35 -5.54 11.61
C LEU A 53 11.28 -4.38 11.20
N LEU A 54 12.56 -4.46 11.57
CA LEU A 54 13.52 -3.38 11.34
C LEU A 54 13.79 -3.16 9.84
N ASN A 55 14.16 -4.22 9.10
CA ASN A 55 14.53 -4.05 7.70
C ASN A 55 13.32 -3.60 6.86
N GLU A 56 12.13 -4.11 7.15
CA GLU A 56 10.91 -3.71 6.43
C GLU A 56 10.55 -2.26 6.73
N THR A 57 10.55 -1.85 8.00
CA THR A 57 10.27 -0.46 8.40
C THR A 57 11.28 0.51 7.77
N TRP A 58 12.58 0.22 7.89
CA TRP A 58 13.63 1.06 7.32
C TRP A 58 13.51 1.16 5.81
N ARG A 59 13.26 0.04 5.13
CA ARG A 59 13.04 0.02 3.68
C ARG A 59 11.84 0.88 3.29
N THR A 60 10.69 0.75 3.96
CA THR A 60 9.51 1.56 3.66
C THR A 60 9.75 3.05 3.86
N VAL A 61 10.48 3.44 4.91
CA VAL A 61 10.84 4.83 5.15
C VAL A 61 11.77 5.34 4.05
N LEU A 62 12.82 4.61 3.69
CA LEU A 62 13.76 5.00 2.63
C LEU A 62 13.08 5.20 1.28
N TRP A 63 12.23 4.26 0.87
CA TRP A 63 11.50 4.39 -0.39
C TRP A 63 10.42 5.46 -0.34
N GLY A 64 9.84 5.72 0.84
CA GLY A 64 8.95 6.85 1.07
C GLY A 64 9.67 8.19 0.89
N TRP A 65 10.89 8.34 1.41
CA TRP A 65 11.76 9.50 1.19
C TRP A 65 12.17 9.65 -0.28
N LEU A 66 12.64 8.58 -0.92
CA LEU A 66 13.05 8.62 -2.33
C LEU A 66 11.87 9.04 -3.21
N GLY A 67 10.71 8.44 -2.97
CA GLY A 67 9.46 8.82 -3.62
C GLY A 67 9.04 10.26 -3.34
N GLY A 68 9.07 10.67 -2.08
CA GLY A 68 8.68 12.02 -1.65
C GLY A 68 9.56 13.12 -2.23
N ILE A 69 10.88 12.90 -2.28
CA ILE A 69 11.81 13.83 -2.94
C ILE A 69 11.51 13.90 -4.43
N SER A 70 11.32 12.76 -5.12
CA SER A 70 11.00 12.75 -6.54
C SER A 70 9.68 13.48 -6.85
N ALA A 71 8.64 13.25 -6.04
CA ALA A 71 7.36 13.95 -6.17
C ALA A 71 7.50 15.44 -5.84
N SER A 72 8.27 15.82 -4.81
CA SER A 72 8.52 17.22 -4.46
C SER A 72 9.19 17.99 -5.60
N VAL A 73 10.17 17.38 -6.28
CA VAL A 73 10.83 17.97 -7.46
C VAL A 73 9.82 18.24 -8.57
N LEU A 74 8.89 17.30 -8.83
CA LEU A 74 7.81 17.53 -9.80
C LEU A 74 6.89 18.68 -9.34
N MET A 75 6.56 18.73 -8.05
CA MET A 75 5.68 19.75 -7.48
C MET A 75 6.27 21.17 -7.50
N LEU A 76 7.60 21.33 -7.63
CA LEU A 76 8.22 22.66 -7.79
C LEU A 76 7.74 23.39 -9.06
N PHE A 77 7.31 22.66 -10.08
CA PHE A 77 6.83 23.23 -11.34
C PHE A 77 5.31 23.39 -11.39
N VAL A 78 4.58 22.90 -10.38
CA VAL A 78 3.12 22.98 -10.34
C VAL A 78 2.66 24.33 -9.79
N GLY A 79 3.30 24.82 -8.72
CA GLY A 79 2.91 26.08 -8.06
C GLY A 79 1.60 25.94 -7.29
N VAL A 80 1.60 25.08 -6.29
CA VAL A 80 0.42 24.76 -5.50
C VAL A 80 0.07 25.89 -4.52
N ASN A 81 -1.21 26.27 -4.45
CA ASN A 81 -1.70 27.24 -3.48
C ASN A 81 -2.41 26.54 -2.32
N ILE A 82 -1.69 26.32 -1.21
CA ILE A 82 -2.26 25.69 -0.01
C ILE A 82 -2.13 26.60 1.20
N GLN A 83 -3.25 26.82 1.86
CA GLN A 83 -3.32 27.55 3.12
C GLN A 83 -3.18 26.59 4.30
N ALA A 84 -2.55 27.05 5.39
CA ALA A 84 -2.40 26.26 6.61
C ALA A 84 -3.75 25.78 7.18
N GLY A 85 -4.79 26.61 7.11
CA GLY A 85 -6.15 26.25 7.52
C GLY A 85 -6.71 25.05 6.74
N THR A 86 -6.47 24.99 5.42
CA THR A 86 -6.87 23.87 4.57
C THR A 86 -6.13 22.59 4.95
N VAL A 87 -4.83 22.66 5.26
CA VAL A 87 -4.06 21.49 5.71
C VAL A 87 -4.60 20.92 7.02
N ILE A 88 -4.88 21.78 8.00
CA ILE A 88 -5.44 21.37 9.29
C ILE A 88 -6.82 20.73 9.07
N LEU A 89 -7.66 21.35 8.23
CA LEU A 89 -8.99 20.82 7.91
C LEU A 89 -8.91 19.44 7.25
N LEU A 90 -7.96 19.23 6.33
CA LEU A 90 -7.73 17.92 5.71
C LEU A 90 -7.33 16.87 6.75
N TRP A 91 -6.45 17.19 7.70
CA TRP A 91 -6.09 16.25 8.77
C TRP A 91 -7.26 15.93 9.69
N VAL A 92 -8.03 16.93 10.11
CA VAL A 92 -9.24 16.73 10.91
C VAL A 92 -10.22 15.81 10.17
N LEU A 93 -10.47 16.08 8.89
CA LEU A 93 -11.34 15.27 8.06
C LEU A 93 -10.81 13.83 7.92
N SER A 94 -9.52 13.65 7.65
CA SER A 94 -8.87 12.34 7.58
C SER A 94 -9.01 11.56 8.89
N ILE A 95 -8.88 12.20 10.06
CA ILE A 95 -9.07 11.55 11.37
C ILE A 95 -10.51 11.05 11.51
N ILE A 96 -11.51 11.90 11.21
CA ILE A 96 -12.93 11.53 11.27
C ILE A 96 -13.22 10.34 10.34
N LEU A 97 -12.70 10.38 9.12
CA LEU A 97 -12.87 9.31 8.13
C LEU A 97 -12.28 7.98 8.60
N VAL A 98 -11.08 7.99 9.20
CA VAL A 98 -10.41 6.79 9.73
C VAL A 98 -11.19 6.15 10.86
N MET A 99 -11.88 6.94 11.70
CA MET A 99 -12.71 6.40 12.78
C MET A 99 -13.85 5.52 12.24
N MET A 100 -14.40 5.85 11.06
CA MET A 100 -15.40 5.01 10.40
C MET A 100 -14.77 3.73 9.85
N ARG A 101 -13.75 3.86 8.99
CA ARG A 101 -12.96 2.74 8.46
C ARG A 101 -11.56 3.22 8.11
N VAL A 102 -10.55 2.42 8.44
CA VAL A 102 -9.13 2.76 8.21
C VAL A 102 -8.85 3.08 6.73
N ARG A 103 -9.56 2.43 5.80
CA ARG A 103 -9.41 2.68 4.36
C ARG A 103 -9.73 4.11 3.92
N PHE A 104 -10.52 4.86 4.69
CA PHE A 104 -10.88 6.24 4.35
C PHE A 104 -9.80 7.26 4.76
N PHE A 105 -8.64 6.80 5.24
CA PHE A 105 -7.48 7.67 5.50
C PHE A 105 -6.91 8.32 4.24
N CYS A 106 -7.08 7.67 3.07
CA CYS A 106 -6.51 8.15 1.82
C CYS A 106 -6.94 9.59 1.51
N LEU A 107 -5.98 10.44 1.17
CA LEU A 107 -6.17 11.87 0.91
C LEU A 107 -7.24 12.13 -0.17
N ALA A 108 -7.41 11.21 -1.12
CA ALA A 108 -8.44 11.28 -2.17
C ALA A 108 -9.86 11.45 -1.62
N TYR A 109 -10.19 10.81 -0.49
CA TYR A 109 -11.49 10.94 0.15
C TYR A 109 -11.68 12.32 0.78
N ALA A 110 -10.68 12.79 1.55
CA ALA A 110 -10.74 14.09 2.20
C ALA A 110 -10.82 15.24 1.19
N VAL A 111 -9.99 15.21 0.15
CA VAL A 111 -9.99 16.22 -0.93
C VAL A 111 -11.27 16.17 -1.76
N GLY A 112 -11.77 14.98 -2.10
CA GLY A 112 -13.02 14.86 -2.84
C GLY A 112 -14.24 15.37 -2.04
N ILE A 113 -14.31 15.06 -0.74
CA ILE A 113 -15.37 15.57 0.14
C ILE A 113 -15.27 17.10 0.27
N LEU A 114 -14.06 17.63 0.46
CA LEU A 114 -13.83 19.06 0.56
C LEU A 114 -14.23 19.79 -0.74
N GLY A 115 -13.88 19.24 -1.91
CA GLY A 115 -14.24 19.81 -3.20
C GLY A 115 -15.75 19.78 -3.48
N ILE A 116 -16.42 18.66 -3.16
CA ILE A 116 -17.88 18.60 -3.24
C ILE A 116 -18.52 19.63 -2.30
N ALA A 117 -18.03 19.75 -1.07
CA ALA A 117 -18.53 20.73 -0.10
C ALA A 117 -18.34 22.18 -0.59
N GLN A 118 -17.17 22.52 -1.16
CA GLN A 118 -16.90 23.84 -1.73
C GLN A 118 -17.89 24.19 -2.86
N VAL A 119 -18.13 23.25 -3.78
CA VAL A 119 -19.08 23.45 -4.88
C VAL A 119 -20.51 23.62 -4.36
N ILE A 120 -20.95 22.79 -3.41
CA ILE A 120 -22.29 22.92 -2.82
C ILE A 120 -22.45 24.28 -2.14
N LEU A 121 -21.45 24.73 -1.36
CA LEU A 121 -21.47 26.04 -0.72
C LEU A 121 -21.54 27.19 -1.74
N SER A 122 -20.87 27.05 -2.89
CA SER A 122 -20.90 28.06 -3.96
C SER A 122 -22.29 28.24 -4.60
N TRP A 123 -23.19 27.26 -4.45
CA TRP A 123 -24.56 27.33 -4.95
C TRP A 123 -25.55 27.89 -3.93
N LEU A 124 -25.14 28.10 -2.68
CA LEU A 124 -26.02 28.63 -1.64
C LEU A 124 -26.14 30.16 -1.76
N PRO A 125 -27.36 30.71 -1.82
CA PRO A 125 -27.56 32.16 -1.96
C PRO A 125 -27.07 32.97 -0.74
N ASN A 126 -27.01 32.35 0.44
CA ASN A 126 -26.59 32.99 1.70
C ASN A 126 -25.17 32.55 2.14
N ALA A 127 -24.30 32.17 1.19
CA ALA A 127 -22.98 31.64 1.52
C ALA A 127 -22.11 32.62 2.34
N ALA A 128 -22.22 33.94 2.09
CA ALA A 128 -21.43 34.94 2.81
C ALA A 128 -21.81 35.04 4.30
N SER A 129 -23.10 35.12 4.63
CA SER A 129 -23.56 35.17 6.03
C SER A 129 -23.29 33.88 6.78
N LEU A 130 -23.32 32.73 6.09
CA LEU A 130 -22.92 31.44 6.67
C LEU A 130 -21.41 31.39 7.00
N GLN A 131 -20.55 31.99 6.18
CA GLN A 131 -19.11 32.06 6.44
C GLN A 131 -18.78 32.91 7.66
N GLU A 132 -19.51 34.01 7.88
CA GLU A 132 -19.38 34.85 9.07
C GLU A 132 -19.81 34.09 10.34
N ALA A 133 -20.89 33.32 10.26
CA ALA A 133 -21.40 32.53 11.38
C ALA A 133 -20.54 31.29 11.70
N VAL A 134 -19.93 30.66 10.67
CA VAL A 134 -19.17 29.42 10.79
C VAL A 134 -17.81 29.57 10.10
N PRO A 135 -16.74 29.94 10.84
CA PRO A 135 -15.42 30.26 10.26
C PRO A 135 -14.81 29.14 9.41
N VAL A 136 -15.13 27.87 9.73
CA VAL A 136 -14.66 26.70 8.95
C VAL A 136 -15.15 26.74 7.51
N LEU A 137 -16.34 27.31 7.23
CA LEU A 137 -16.85 27.43 5.87
C LEU A 137 -15.99 28.37 5.02
N GLY A 138 -15.41 29.41 5.62
CA GLY A 138 -14.44 30.27 4.93
C GLY A 138 -13.20 29.51 4.48
N ILE A 139 -12.72 28.55 5.28
CA ILE A 139 -11.60 27.68 4.92
C ILE A 139 -11.97 26.74 3.76
N VAL A 140 -13.19 26.20 3.76
CA VAL A 140 -13.70 25.35 2.67
C VAL A 140 -13.80 26.14 1.36
N VAL A 141 -14.39 27.34 1.42
CA VAL A 141 -14.55 28.21 0.25
C VAL A 141 -13.20 28.68 -0.29
N GLY A 142 -12.24 29.00 0.58
CA GLY A 142 -10.90 29.44 0.21
C GLY A 142 -9.92 28.32 -0.20
N ALA A 143 -10.33 27.05 -0.16
CA ALA A 143 -9.45 25.93 -0.51
C ALA A 143 -9.23 25.83 -2.04
N ASP A 144 -7.98 25.75 -2.47
CA ASP A 144 -7.63 25.53 -3.88
C ASP A 144 -7.72 24.03 -4.23
N ILE A 145 -8.92 23.59 -4.62
CA ILE A 145 -9.20 22.18 -4.93
C ILE A 145 -8.37 21.64 -6.10
N PRO A 146 -8.14 22.36 -7.21
CA PRO A 146 -7.23 21.91 -8.27
C PRO A 146 -5.84 21.52 -7.76
N SER A 147 -5.23 22.37 -6.91
CA SER A 147 -3.95 22.08 -6.25
C SER A 147 -3.99 20.80 -5.42
N LEU A 148 -5.04 20.61 -4.62
CA LEU A 148 -5.20 19.41 -3.81
C LEU A 148 -5.40 18.16 -4.68
N LEU A 149 -6.17 18.25 -5.76
CA LEU A 149 -6.39 17.16 -6.71
C LEU A 149 -5.09 16.77 -7.43
N VAL A 150 -4.23 17.73 -7.79
CA VAL A 150 -2.89 17.44 -8.34
C VAL A 150 -2.03 16.69 -7.33
N ILE A 151 -2.03 17.08 -6.05
CA ILE A 151 -1.30 16.34 -5.01
C ILE A 151 -1.80 14.90 -4.90
N VAL A 152 -3.12 14.71 -4.86
CA VAL A 152 -3.72 13.36 -4.84
C VAL A 152 -3.27 12.56 -6.05
N ALA A 153 -3.33 13.15 -7.25
CA ALA A 153 -2.92 12.50 -8.48
C ALA A 153 -1.44 12.09 -8.46
N VAL A 154 -0.54 13.00 -8.11
CA VAL A 154 0.91 12.73 -8.01
C VAL A 154 1.21 11.66 -6.96
N LEU A 155 0.54 11.69 -5.81
CA LEU A 155 0.70 10.67 -4.77
C LEU A 155 0.27 9.28 -5.24
N HIS A 156 -0.80 9.15 -6.02
CA HIS A 156 -1.24 7.86 -6.55
C HIS A 156 -0.38 7.36 -7.72
N LEU A 157 0.16 8.27 -8.54
CA LEU A 157 1.19 7.91 -9.53
C LEU A 157 2.44 7.36 -8.83
N LEU A 158 2.89 8.03 -7.77
CA LEU A 158 4.00 7.57 -6.94
C LEU A 158 3.69 6.22 -6.27
N GLU A 159 2.48 6.06 -5.74
CA GLU A 159 2.03 4.79 -5.17
C GLU A 159 2.07 3.67 -6.22
N GLY A 160 1.59 3.91 -7.44
CA GLY A 160 1.68 2.96 -8.56
C GLY A 160 3.13 2.54 -8.85
N THR A 161 4.07 3.48 -8.83
CA THR A 161 5.51 3.19 -9.00
C THR A 161 6.07 2.35 -7.86
N LEU A 162 5.78 2.72 -6.61
CA LEU A 162 6.27 1.98 -5.44
C LEU A 162 5.66 0.58 -5.35
N VAL A 163 4.37 0.43 -5.66
CA VAL A 163 3.68 -0.87 -5.74
C VAL A 163 4.27 -1.73 -6.86
N GLY A 164 4.53 -1.16 -8.03
CA GLY A 164 5.14 -1.88 -9.15
C GLY A 164 6.54 -2.42 -8.85
N PHE A 165 7.35 -1.68 -8.09
CA PHE A 165 8.72 -2.08 -7.73
C PHE A 165 8.82 -2.94 -6.47
N GLN A 166 8.01 -2.67 -5.46
CA GLN A 166 8.15 -3.31 -4.14
C GLN A 166 6.94 -4.14 -3.71
N GLY A 167 5.77 -3.95 -4.32
CA GLY A 167 4.51 -4.52 -3.84
C GLY A 167 4.54 -6.04 -3.75
N ALA A 168 5.19 -6.72 -4.70
CA ALA A 168 5.33 -8.18 -4.68
C ALA A 168 6.13 -8.70 -3.48
N ARG A 169 7.09 -7.92 -2.96
CA ARG A 169 7.90 -8.27 -1.79
C ARG A 169 7.15 -8.07 -0.48
N MET A 170 6.08 -7.28 -0.51
CA MET A 170 5.21 -7.01 0.65
C MET A 170 4.07 -8.04 0.77
N ALA A 171 4.21 -9.17 0.08
CA ALA A 171 3.23 -10.25 0.11
C ALA A 171 3.43 -11.12 1.35
N THR A 172 2.33 -11.38 2.07
CA THR A 172 2.26 -12.33 3.16
C THR A 172 1.32 -13.47 2.77
N PRO A 173 1.77 -14.73 2.83
CA PRO A 173 0.91 -15.87 2.59
C PRO A 173 -0.16 -15.95 3.68
N LEU A 174 -1.37 -16.35 3.31
CA LEU A 174 -2.49 -16.54 4.22
C LEU A 174 -3.25 -17.83 3.89
N PHE A 175 -3.94 -18.36 4.89
CA PHE A 175 -4.95 -19.40 4.72
C PHE A 175 -6.33 -18.78 4.85
N LEU A 176 -7.18 -19.03 3.85
CA LEU A 176 -8.50 -18.41 3.72
C LEU A 176 -9.55 -19.48 3.53
N GLU A 177 -10.75 -19.24 4.04
CA GLU A 177 -11.90 -20.05 3.69
C GLU A 177 -12.39 -19.66 2.29
N GLY A 178 -12.34 -20.61 1.35
CA GLY A 178 -12.89 -20.44 0.01
C GLY A 178 -14.42 -20.54 0.01
N ARG A 179 -15.06 -20.07 -1.06
CA ARG A 179 -16.54 -20.05 -1.20
C ARG A 179 -17.24 -21.41 -1.06
N ARG A 180 -16.50 -22.49 -1.23
CA ARG A 180 -16.99 -23.87 -1.11
C ARG A 180 -16.72 -24.48 0.28
N GLY A 181 -16.36 -23.65 1.27
CA GLY A 181 -15.98 -24.08 2.63
C GLY A 181 -14.61 -24.76 2.73
N LYS A 182 -13.86 -24.86 1.62
CA LYS A 182 -12.50 -25.43 1.62
C LYS A 182 -11.48 -24.36 1.96
N ILE A 183 -10.50 -24.70 2.79
CA ILE A 183 -9.36 -23.82 3.06
C ILE A 183 -8.48 -23.76 1.81
N ILE A 184 -8.16 -22.56 1.36
CA ILE A 184 -7.33 -22.26 0.19
C ILE A 184 -6.19 -21.32 0.59
N GLY A 185 -5.09 -21.38 -0.17
CA GLY A 185 -4.01 -20.43 -0.01
C GLY A 185 -4.36 -19.09 -0.66
N GLY A 186 -3.79 -18.02 -0.12
CA GLY A 186 -3.84 -16.69 -0.72
C GLY A 186 -2.62 -15.87 -0.34
N GLN A 187 -2.46 -14.73 -1.00
CA GLN A 187 -1.41 -13.76 -0.73
C GLN A 187 -2.05 -12.42 -0.43
N GLN A 188 -1.78 -11.87 0.76
CA GLN A 188 -2.11 -10.50 1.08
C GLN A 188 -0.92 -9.61 0.77
N LEU A 189 -1.09 -8.66 -0.14
CA LEU A 189 -0.09 -7.64 -0.43
C LEU A 189 -0.50 -6.38 0.35
N GLN A 190 0.33 -5.97 1.30
CA GLN A 190 0.02 -4.82 2.12
C GLN A 190 1.28 -4.03 2.44
N GLY A 191 1.25 -2.73 2.17
CA GLY A 191 2.40 -1.86 2.36
C GLY A 191 2.02 -0.41 2.50
N PHE A 192 2.85 0.33 3.24
CA PHE A 192 2.67 1.76 3.51
C PHE A 192 4.02 2.46 3.41
N TRP A 193 4.02 3.68 2.88
CA TRP A 193 5.22 4.51 2.77
C TRP A 193 4.94 5.90 3.36
N PRO A 194 5.75 6.36 4.33
CA PRO A 194 5.67 7.73 4.81
C PRO A 194 6.41 8.61 3.79
N VAL A 195 5.66 9.46 3.10
CA VAL A 195 6.15 10.28 1.99
C VAL A 195 6.26 11.73 2.46
N PRO A 196 7.48 12.24 2.68
CA PRO A 196 7.67 13.66 2.93
C PRO A 196 7.56 14.42 1.60
N LEU A 197 6.49 15.19 1.45
CA LEU A 197 6.33 16.12 0.34
C LEU A 197 6.76 17.52 0.77
N PHE A 198 7.55 18.19 -0.05
CA PHE A 198 7.94 19.58 0.11
C PHE A 198 7.27 20.40 -0.99
N LEU A 199 6.20 21.10 -0.61
CA LEU A 199 5.33 21.81 -1.54
C LEU A 199 5.76 23.27 -1.63
N LEU A 200 5.93 23.77 -2.85
CA LEU A 200 6.19 25.17 -3.12
C LEU A 200 4.89 25.96 -3.01
N VAL A 201 4.81 26.86 -2.04
CA VAL A 201 3.60 27.62 -1.71
C VAL A 201 3.93 29.12 -1.61
N PRO A 202 3.05 30.02 -2.10
CA PRO A 202 3.26 31.46 -1.97
C PRO A 202 3.25 31.91 -0.51
N MET A 203 4.13 32.87 -0.19
CA MET A 203 4.20 33.51 1.12
C MET A 203 3.84 34.99 0.99
N THR A 204 2.88 35.46 1.77
CA THR A 204 2.52 36.88 1.82
C THR A 204 3.56 37.68 2.62
N GLY A 205 4.07 38.77 2.03
CA GLY A 205 4.99 39.70 2.70
C GLY A 205 6.48 39.32 2.62
N GLY A 206 6.87 38.43 1.71
CA GLY A 206 8.27 38.06 1.49
C GLY A 206 9.03 39.12 0.68
N SER A 207 10.09 39.70 1.26
CA SER A 207 10.97 40.69 0.62
C SER A 207 12.07 40.06 -0.24
N ILE A 208 11.75 39.06 -1.08
CA ILE A 208 12.77 38.29 -1.83
C ILE A 208 12.33 38.07 -3.27
N GLN A 209 13.33 38.04 -4.19
CA GLN A 209 13.19 37.66 -5.60
C GLN A 209 12.22 36.49 -5.82
N GLY A 210 11.33 36.64 -6.80
CA GLY A 210 10.49 35.56 -7.30
C GLY A 210 11.31 34.40 -7.90
N LEU A 211 10.63 33.31 -8.23
CA LEU A 211 11.26 32.16 -8.87
C LEU A 211 11.74 32.50 -10.29
N PRO A 212 12.84 31.88 -10.77
CA PRO A 212 13.33 32.07 -12.12
C PRO A 212 12.59 31.21 -13.16
N TRP A 213 11.59 30.42 -12.76
CA TRP A 213 10.73 29.63 -13.64
C TRP A 213 9.25 29.89 -13.35
N GLU A 214 8.42 29.70 -14.37
CA GLU A 214 6.96 29.76 -14.24
C GLU A 214 6.40 28.45 -13.69
N THR A 215 5.25 28.55 -13.01
CA THR A 215 4.54 27.38 -12.46
C THR A 215 3.25 27.11 -13.22
N LEU A 216 2.85 25.84 -13.29
CA LEU A 216 1.67 25.39 -14.04
C LEU A 216 0.39 26.14 -13.69
N PHE A 217 0.17 26.42 -12.40
CA PHE A 217 -1.01 27.14 -11.89
C PHE A 217 -0.80 28.65 -11.74
N GLY A 218 0.34 29.18 -12.20
CA GLY A 218 0.61 30.62 -12.19
C GLY A 218 0.51 31.26 -10.81
N SER A 219 0.77 30.50 -9.74
CA SER A 219 0.70 31.02 -8.37
C SER A 219 1.61 32.25 -8.24
N ASN A 220 1.10 33.34 -7.61
CA ASN A 220 1.83 34.60 -7.47
C ASN A 220 2.99 34.47 -6.46
N LEU A 221 4.06 33.80 -6.91
CA LEU A 221 5.29 33.55 -6.16
C LEU A 221 6.28 34.71 -6.25
N ALA A 222 5.94 35.76 -7.02
CA ALA A 222 6.71 36.99 -7.12
C ALA A 222 6.76 37.76 -5.79
N SER A 223 5.78 37.53 -4.91
CA SER A 223 5.69 38.12 -3.57
C SER A 223 6.45 37.33 -2.49
N GLY A 224 7.17 36.28 -2.89
CA GLY A 224 7.88 35.35 -2.01
C GLY A 224 7.25 33.97 -1.94
N TRP A 225 8.04 32.99 -1.52
CA TRP A 225 7.66 31.58 -1.49
C TRP A 225 8.33 30.85 -0.32
N ILE A 226 7.73 29.73 0.09
CA ILE A 226 8.26 28.80 1.08
C ILE A 226 8.11 27.36 0.57
N LEU A 227 8.87 26.45 1.19
CA LEU A 227 8.64 25.01 1.07
C LEU A 227 7.89 24.53 2.30
N LEU A 228 6.63 24.15 2.10
CA LEU A 228 5.79 23.55 3.14
C LEU A 228 6.06 22.04 3.22
N ALA A 229 6.43 21.55 4.41
CA ALA A 229 6.51 20.11 4.65
C ALA A 229 5.13 19.50 4.89
N PHE A 230 4.73 18.60 4.01
CA PHE A 230 3.48 17.86 4.05
C PHE A 230 3.76 16.35 4.23
N PRO A 231 3.64 15.81 5.46
CA PRO A 231 3.80 14.38 5.70
C PRO A 231 2.61 13.60 5.14
N ALA A 232 2.74 13.06 3.93
CA ALA A 232 1.76 12.19 3.32
C ALA A 232 2.02 10.73 3.72
N MET A 233 0.95 9.94 3.77
CA MET A 233 1.01 8.49 3.87
C MET A 233 0.30 7.91 2.65
N ILE A 234 1.03 7.12 1.87
CA ILE A 234 0.46 6.32 0.77
C ILE A 234 0.60 4.85 1.10
N GLY A 235 -0.28 4.03 0.57
CA GLY A 235 -0.23 2.62 0.87
C GLY A 235 -1.42 1.88 0.30
N PHE A 236 -1.18 0.60 0.05
CA PHE A 236 -2.10 -0.28 -0.64
C PHE A 236 -2.37 -1.51 0.23
N THR A 237 -3.54 -2.10 0.05
CA THR A 237 -3.91 -3.36 0.71
C THR A 237 -4.76 -4.16 -0.25
N GLU A 238 -4.25 -5.32 -0.63
CA GLU A 238 -4.91 -6.20 -1.57
C GLU A 238 -4.76 -7.66 -1.15
N LEU A 239 -5.68 -8.46 -1.63
CA LEU A 239 -5.67 -9.90 -1.45
C LEU A 239 -5.81 -10.54 -2.82
N THR A 240 -4.93 -11.49 -3.13
CA THR A 240 -5.05 -12.32 -4.33
C THR A 240 -5.06 -13.79 -3.94
N ILE A 241 -6.01 -14.52 -4.49
CA ILE A 241 -6.10 -15.98 -4.39
C ILE A 241 -5.77 -16.64 -5.71
N SER A 242 -5.77 -15.88 -6.80
CA SER A 242 -5.73 -16.38 -8.18
C SER A 242 -4.44 -16.06 -8.93
N LYS A 243 -3.56 -15.21 -8.40
CA LYS A 243 -2.33 -14.75 -9.08
C LYS A 243 -1.11 -14.81 -8.18
N LEU A 244 0.06 -14.83 -8.82
CA LEU A 244 1.33 -14.54 -8.15
C LEU A 244 1.39 -13.07 -7.68
N PRO A 245 2.06 -12.77 -6.55
CA PRO A 245 2.19 -11.41 -6.04
C PRO A 245 2.77 -10.42 -7.06
N ARG A 246 3.72 -10.86 -7.89
CA ARG A 246 4.32 -10.01 -8.94
C ARG A 246 3.32 -9.63 -10.03
N LYS A 247 2.44 -10.55 -10.42
CA LYS A 247 1.39 -10.28 -11.41
C LYS A 247 0.33 -9.35 -10.82
N GLN A 248 -0.07 -9.60 -9.56
CA GLN A 248 -1.02 -8.75 -8.85
C GLN A 248 -0.47 -7.33 -8.66
N ALA A 249 0.73 -7.16 -8.11
CA ALA A 249 1.32 -5.84 -7.88
C ALA A 249 1.43 -5.00 -9.16
N ARG A 250 1.81 -5.62 -10.30
CA ARG A 250 1.85 -4.92 -11.60
C ARG A 250 0.48 -4.49 -12.08
N PHE A 251 -0.52 -5.36 -11.91
CA PHE A 251 -1.89 -5.03 -12.27
C PHE A 251 -2.41 -3.84 -11.46
N SER A 252 -2.19 -3.84 -10.14
CA SER A 252 -2.59 -2.76 -9.24
C SER A 252 -1.85 -1.46 -9.54
N ALA A 253 -0.55 -1.54 -9.82
CA ALA A 253 0.23 -0.40 -10.28
C ALA A 253 -0.36 0.24 -11.55
N SER A 254 -0.77 -0.58 -12.53
CA SER A 254 -1.42 -0.08 -13.75
C SER A 254 -2.75 0.64 -13.46
N LEU A 255 -3.55 0.15 -12.52
CA LEU A 255 -4.79 0.81 -12.12
C LEU A 255 -4.51 2.14 -11.39
N LEU A 256 -3.49 2.18 -10.53
CA LEU A 256 -3.05 3.40 -9.85
C LEU A 256 -2.52 4.45 -10.84
N TYR A 257 -1.78 4.03 -11.88
CA TYR A 257 -1.38 4.93 -12.96
C TYR A 257 -2.57 5.49 -13.72
N LEU A 258 -3.54 4.65 -14.09
CA LEU A 258 -4.76 5.10 -14.77
C LEU A 258 -5.54 6.10 -13.91
N TYR A 259 -5.71 5.80 -12.62
CA TYR A 259 -6.32 6.70 -11.64
C TYR A 259 -5.60 8.05 -11.60
N GLY A 260 -4.28 8.02 -11.41
CA GLY A 260 -3.47 9.23 -11.26
C GLY A 260 -3.47 10.09 -12.51
N ILE A 261 -3.39 9.49 -13.71
CA ILE A 261 -3.42 10.22 -14.98
C ILE A 261 -4.79 10.90 -15.19
N ILE A 262 -5.89 10.17 -15.01
CA ILE A 262 -7.25 10.73 -15.19
C ILE A 262 -7.45 11.89 -14.21
N LEU A 263 -7.05 11.71 -12.95
CA LEU A 263 -7.22 12.73 -11.93
C LEU A 263 -6.32 13.95 -12.20
N LEU A 264 -5.07 13.74 -12.64
CA LEU A 264 -4.15 14.81 -12.98
C LEU A 264 -4.69 15.68 -14.13
N VAL A 265 -5.15 15.06 -15.22
CA VAL A 265 -5.76 15.77 -16.36
C VAL A 265 -6.98 16.56 -15.91
N THR A 266 -7.82 15.94 -15.08
CA THR A 266 -9.03 16.60 -14.56
C THR A 266 -8.70 17.75 -13.62
N ALA A 267 -7.67 17.63 -12.78
CA ALA A 267 -7.21 18.68 -11.87
C ALA A 267 -6.69 19.90 -12.65
N ILE A 268 -5.89 19.65 -13.69
CA ILE A 268 -5.39 20.70 -14.58
C ILE A 268 -6.56 21.37 -15.32
N ALA A 269 -7.50 20.58 -15.86
CA ALA A 269 -8.67 21.12 -16.53
C ALA A 269 -9.56 21.94 -15.57
N ALA A 270 -9.70 21.52 -14.31
CA ALA A 270 -10.47 22.24 -13.29
C ALA A 270 -9.85 23.58 -12.89
N HIS A 271 -8.52 23.72 -12.97
CA HIS A 271 -7.84 24.99 -12.76
C HIS A 271 -8.25 26.02 -13.82
N PHE A 272 -8.31 25.62 -15.10
CA PHE A 272 -8.68 26.52 -16.20
C PHE A 272 -10.19 26.66 -16.41
N TRP A 273 -11.00 25.68 -16.00
CA TRP A 273 -12.45 25.70 -16.16
C TRP A 273 -13.17 25.22 -14.89
N PRO A 274 -13.61 26.16 -14.02
CA PRO A 274 -14.17 25.85 -12.71
C PRO A 274 -15.34 24.84 -12.66
N PRO A 275 -16.24 24.73 -13.67
CA PRO A 275 -17.29 23.71 -13.65
C PRO A 275 -16.77 22.26 -13.56
N ILE A 276 -15.52 21.99 -13.98
CA ILE A 276 -14.90 20.66 -13.86
C ILE A 276 -14.56 20.31 -12.40
N LEU A 277 -14.51 21.28 -11.48
CA LEU A 277 -14.17 21.05 -10.06
C LEU A 277 -15.03 19.95 -9.43
N LEU A 278 -16.34 19.96 -9.66
CA LEU A 278 -17.23 18.94 -9.14
C LEU A 278 -16.91 17.56 -9.71
N VAL A 279 -16.61 17.50 -11.01
CA VAL A 279 -16.20 16.26 -11.68
C VAL A 279 -14.90 15.74 -11.08
N GLY A 280 -13.88 16.59 -10.90
CA GLY A 280 -12.62 16.21 -10.27
C GLY A 280 -12.79 15.71 -8.83
N ALA A 281 -13.60 16.40 -8.03
CA ALA A 281 -13.88 16.01 -6.65
C ALA A 281 -14.61 14.66 -6.56
N VAL A 282 -15.60 14.43 -7.43
CA VAL A 282 -16.32 13.14 -7.52
C VAL A 282 -15.39 12.05 -8.04
N LEU A 283 -14.61 12.30 -9.09
CA LEU A 283 -13.67 11.32 -9.65
C LEU A 283 -12.60 10.90 -8.65
N SER A 284 -12.10 11.83 -7.81
CA SER A 284 -11.15 11.54 -6.73
C SER A 284 -11.64 10.38 -5.84
N ILE A 285 -12.92 10.39 -5.46
CA ILE A 285 -13.55 9.35 -4.63
C ILE A 285 -13.97 8.14 -5.47
N ALA A 286 -14.65 8.38 -6.59
CA ALA A 286 -15.27 7.33 -7.40
C ALA A 286 -14.24 6.39 -8.01
N LEU A 287 -13.17 6.93 -8.60
CA LEU A 287 -12.11 6.11 -9.19
C LEU A 287 -11.39 5.27 -8.13
N HIS A 288 -11.22 5.79 -6.90
CA HIS A 288 -10.59 5.06 -5.81
C HIS A 288 -11.44 3.87 -5.36
N GLU A 289 -12.77 4.05 -5.26
CA GLU A 289 -13.67 2.96 -4.93
C GLU A 289 -13.81 1.95 -6.08
N VAL A 290 -13.78 2.42 -7.34
CA VAL A 290 -13.75 1.56 -8.53
C VAL A 290 -12.49 0.69 -8.52
N LEU A 291 -11.31 1.26 -8.24
CA LEU A 291 -10.05 0.51 -8.17
C LEU A 291 -10.15 -0.67 -7.19
N ILE A 292 -10.65 -0.40 -5.97
CA ILE A 292 -10.80 -1.43 -4.93
C ILE A 292 -11.82 -2.50 -5.35
N ARG A 293 -13.01 -2.07 -5.79
CA ARG A 293 -14.10 -3.01 -6.13
C ARG A 293 -13.83 -3.81 -7.38
N TYR A 294 -13.18 -3.22 -8.37
CA TYR A 294 -12.81 -3.89 -9.60
C TYR A 294 -11.84 -5.03 -9.31
N ASN A 295 -10.82 -4.78 -8.48
CA ASN A 295 -9.87 -5.82 -8.10
C ASN A 295 -10.54 -6.97 -7.34
N GLN A 296 -11.41 -6.67 -6.36
CA GLN A 296 -12.18 -7.67 -5.62
C GLN A 296 -13.07 -8.50 -6.55
N TRP A 297 -13.82 -7.84 -7.43
CA TRP A 297 -14.71 -8.49 -8.39
C TRP A 297 -13.97 -9.41 -9.37
N MET A 298 -12.74 -9.06 -9.75
CA MET A 298 -11.91 -9.92 -10.58
C MET A 298 -11.43 -11.17 -9.83
N GLU A 299 -10.86 -11.01 -8.63
CA GLU A 299 -10.42 -12.15 -7.80
C GLU A 299 -11.59 -13.09 -7.48
N ASP A 300 -12.78 -12.52 -7.29
CA ASP A 300 -14.03 -13.22 -7.07
C ASP A 300 -14.48 -14.13 -8.23
N LYS A 301 -14.04 -13.85 -9.46
CA LYS A 301 -14.42 -14.65 -10.64
C LYS A 301 -13.40 -15.71 -11.00
N LEU A 302 -12.19 -15.60 -10.47
CA LEU A 302 -11.07 -16.46 -10.83
C LEU A 302 -11.00 -17.69 -9.92
N VAL A 303 -10.38 -18.74 -10.44
CA VAL A 303 -10.16 -19.99 -9.71
C VAL A 303 -8.98 -19.80 -8.73
N PRO A 304 -9.07 -20.32 -7.50
CA PRO A 304 -7.93 -20.29 -6.57
C PRO A 304 -6.69 -20.95 -7.19
N PHE A 305 -5.59 -20.22 -7.21
CA PHE A 305 -4.30 -20.67 -7.73
C PHE A 305 -3.52 -21.48 -6.70
N TYR A 306 -3.55 -21.08 -5.43
CA TYR A 306 -2.79 -21.73 -4.36
C TYR A 306 -3.52 -22.94 -3.76
N VAL A 307 -3.67 -24.00 -4.55
CA VAL A 307 -4.26 -25.27 -4.13
C VAL A 307 -3.38 -26.43 -4.57
N HIS A 308 -3.34 -27.52 -3.78
CA HIS A 308 -2.66 -28.74 -4.18
C HIS A 308 -3.30 -29.36 -5.42
N SER A 309 -2.50 -30.07 -6.22
CA SER A 309 -2.96 -30.75 -7.44
C SER A 309 -2.55 -32.23 -7.44
N GLN A 310 -3.15 -33.02 -8.33
CA GLN A 310 -2.73 -34.42 -8.54
C GLN A 310 -1.29 -34.56 -9.06
N ARG A 311 -0.72 -33.45 -9.55
CA ARG A 311 0.65 -33.38 -10.05
C ARG A 311 1.65 -33.09 -8.94
N GLY A 312 1.25 -32.54 -7.81
CA GLY A 312 2.19 -32.12 -6.77
C GLY A 312 1.60 -31.18 -5.72
N LEU A 313 2.41 -30.87 -4.73
CA LEU A 313 2.07 -29.93 -3.68
C LEU A 313 2.48 -28.51 -4.07
N MET A 314 1.52 -27.59 -4.04
CA MET A 314 1.70 -26.17 -4.32
C MET A 314 2.50 -25.47 -3.22
N VAL A 315 3.56 -24.76 -3.63
CA VAL A 315 4.35 -23.86 -2.77
C VAL A 315 3.61 -22.53 -2.63
N LEU A 316 3.11 -22.26 -1.42
CA LEU A 316 2.46 -20.99 -1.10
C LEU A 316 3.48 -19.89 -0.84
N SER A 317 4.58 -20.19 -0.15
CA SER A 317 5.67 -19.24 0.09
C SER A 317 6.96 -19.97 0.48
N VAL A 318 8.06 -19.23 0.55
CA VAL A 318 9.37 -19.76 0.94
C VAL A 318 9.94 -18.88 2.03
N VAL A 319 10.39 -19.49 3.13
CA VAL A 319 11.01 -18.77 4.25
C VAL A 319 12.33 -18.13 3.79
N PRO A 320 12.54 -16.82 3.97
CA PRO A 320 13.79 -16.18 3.60
C PRO A 320 15.00 -16.80 4.32
N ASN A 321 16.13 -16.90 3.61
CA ASN A 321 17.37 -17.52 4.11
C ASN A 321 17.20 -18.98 4.57
N SER A 322 16.19 -19.69 4.05
CA SER A 322 16.04 -21.13 4.24
C SER A 322 16.72 -21.93 3.12
N PRO A 323 16.92 -23.25 3.28
CA PRO A 323 17.45 -24.09 2.22
C PRO A 323 16.67 -24.03 0.91
N ALA A 324 15.34 -23.91 0.97
CA ALA A 324 14.48 -23.73 -0.20
C ALA A 324 14.70 -22.38 -0.90
N HIS A 325 14.96 -21.31 -0.14
CA HIS A 325 15.30 -20.00 -0.68
C HIS A 325 16.64 -20.04 -1.42
N GLU A 326 17.66 -20.68 -0.84
CA GLU A 326 18.98 -20.84 -1.46
C GLU A 326 18.94 -21.72 -2.72
N LEU A 327 18.06 -22.74 -2.75
CA LEU A 327 17.79 -23.55 -3.93
C LEU A 327 17.03 -22.80 -5.03
N GLY A 328 16.50 -21.60 -4.74
CA GLY A 328 15.72 -20.83 -5.71
C GLY A 328 14.35 -21.43 -6.03
N ILE A 329 13.73 -22.10 -5.04
CA ILE A 329 12.31 -22.48 -5.11
C ILE A 329 11.48 -21.20 -5.03
N GLN A 330 10.46 -21.09 -5.88
CA GLN A 330 9.63 -19.91 -6.01
C GLN A 330 8.20 -20.17 -5.55
N THR A 331 7.54 -19.09 -5.13
CA THR A 331 6.10 -19.11 -4.81
C THR A 331 5.30 -19.46 -6.07
N GLY A 332 4.34 -20.38 -5.94
CA GLY A 332 3.49 -20.87 -7.02
C GLY A 332 4.04 -22.05 -7.81
N GLU A 333 5.22 -22.55 -7.47
CA GLU A 333 5.73 -23.79 -8.06
C GLU A 333 5.10 -25.04 -7.39
N LEU A 334 5.09 -26.17 -8.11
CA LEU A 334 4.60 -27.45 -7.60
C LEU A 334 5.76 -28.39 -7.28
N ILE A 335 5.82 -28.90 -6.05
CA ILE A 335 6.72 -30.02 -5.73
C ILE A 335 6.14 -31.30 -6.34
N HIS A 336 6.79 -31.79 -7.39
CA HIS A 336 6.35 -32.95 -8.16
C HIS A 336 6.95 -34.26 -7.64
N LYS A 337 8.28 -34.27 -7.43
CA LYS A 337 8.98 -35.41 -6.83
C LYS A 337 10.04 -34.98 -5.83
N VAL A 338 10.30 -35.85 -4.87
CA VAL A 338 11.45 -35.76 -3.96
C VAL A 338 12.16 -37.10 -3.93
N ASN A 339 13.47 -37.10 -4.16
CA ASN A 339 14.31 -38.31 -4.17
C ASN A 339 13.77 -39.41 -5.12
N GLY A 340 13.19 -39.01 -6.25
CA GLY A 340 12.57 -39.92 -7.23
C GLY A 340 11.13 -40.36 -6.89
N HIS A 341 10.62 -40.05 -5.69
CA HIS A 341 9.26 -40.38 -5.27
C HIS A 341 8.28 -39.28 -5.64
N LYS A 342 7.16 -39.65 -6.26
CA LYS A 342 6.09 -38.70 -6.63
C LYS A 342 5.35 -38.23 -5.39
N ILE A 343 5.16 -36.93 -5.26
CA ILE A 343 4.50 -36.31 -4.11
C ILE A 343 3.06 -35.94 -4.49
N LYS A 344 2.09 -36.42 -3.71
CA LYS A 344 0.68 -36.03 -3.83
C LYS A 344 0.12 -35.46 -2.53
N THR A 345 0.67 -35.89 -1.40
CA THR A 345 0.23 -35.49 -0.05
C THR A 345 1.39 -34.97 0.78
N LYS A 346 1.09 -34.19 1.84
CA LYS A 346 2.11 -33.73 2.80
C LYS A 346 2.84 -34.91 3.47
N THR A 347 2.15 -36.02 3.70
CA THR A 347 2.74 -37.25 4.22
C THR A 347 3.76 -37.82 3.24
N ASP A 348 3.46 -37.86 1.94
CA ASP A 348 4.41 -38.31 0.92
C ASP A 348 5.68 -37.46 0.96
N LEU A 349 5.53 -36.13 1.08
CA LEU A 349 6.66 -35.21 1.16
C LEU A 349 7.51 -35.49 2.40
N HIS A 350 6.88 -35.64 3.57
CA HIS A 350 7.57 -35.93 4.81
C HIS A 350 8.37 -37.24 4.73
N VAL A 351 7.75 -38.30 4.20
CA VAL A 351 8.40 -39.61 4.02
C VAL A 351 9.54 -39.51 3.00
N ALA A 352 9.32 -38.90 1.84
CA ALA A 352 10.31 -38.81 0.78
C ALA A 352 11.54 -37.98 1.17
N MET A 353 11.36 -36.93 1.96
CA MET A 353 12.45 -36.16 2.56
C MET A 353 13.25 -36.99 3.58
N GLY A 354 12.60 -37.89 4.31
CA GLY A 354 13.24 -38.77 5.30
C GLY A 354 14.05 -39.92 4.69
N LEU A 355 13.82 -40.27 3.42
CA LEU A 355 14.55 -41.36 2.73
C LEU A 355 16.04 -41.09 2.58
N ASN A 356 16.44 -39.82 2.52
CA ASN A 356 17.83 -39.43 2.44
C ASN A 356 18.10 -38.20 3.33
N SER A 357 18.70 -38.46 4.49
CA SER A 357 18.98 -37.42 5.50
C SER A 357 20.14 -36.51 5.14
N ALA A 358 21.03 -36.94 4.24
CA ALA A 358 22.20 -36.17 3.82
C ALA A 358 21.93 -35.35 2.56
N PHE A 359 20.88 -35.66 1.81
CA PHE A 359 20.72 -35.14 0.46
C PHE A 359 19.28 -35.09 -0.02
N CYS A 360 18.89 -33.96 -0.61
CA CYS A 360 17.57 -33.78 -1.21
C CYS A 360 17.68 -33.47 -2.69
N ARG A 361 17.00 -34.27 -3.51
CA ARG A 361 16.76 -34.00 -4.93
C ARG A 361 15.28 -33.73 -5.15
N LEU A 362 14.96 -32.54 -5.60
CA LEU A 362 13.60 -32.07 -5.86
C LEU A 362 13.38 -31.96 -7.37
N GLU A 363 12.22 -32.42 -7.82
CA GLU A 363 11.65 -32.07 -9.12
C GLU A 363 10.49 -31.12 -8.87
N VAL A 364 10.62 -29.89 -9.35
CA VAL A 364 9.65 -28.82 -9.15
C VAL A 364 9.10 -28.39 -10.52
N LEU A 365 7.79 -28.21 -10.64
CA LEU A 365 7.17 -27.67 -11.86
C LEU A 365 6.97 -26.17 -11.71
N ASN A 366 7.40 -25.41 -12.71
CA ASN A 366 7.16 -23.96 -12.77
C ASN A 366 5.71 -23.64 -13.23
N GLU A 367 5.39 -22.35 -13.41
CA GLU A 367 4.07 -21.92 -13.90
C GLU A 367 3.72 -22.45 -15.30
N GLN A 368 4.73 -22.81 -16.10
CA GLN A 368 4.61 -23.36 -17.46
C GLN A 368 4.59 -24.91 -17.48
N ASP A 369 4.50 -25.55 -16.31
CA ASP A 369 4.60 -27.01 -16.15
C ASP A 369 5.93 -27.63 -16.62
N GLU A 370 7.01 -26.83 -16.70
CA GLU A 370 8.35 -27.31 -17.01
C GLU A 370 9.06 -27.78 -15.73
N VAL A 371 9.77 -28.90 -15.82
CA VAL A 371 10.48 -29.51 -14.69
C VAL A 371 11.82 -28.80 -14.45
N ARG A 372 11.99 -28.29 -13.23
CA ARG A 372 13.27 -27.83 -12.67
C ARG A 372 13.80 -28.87 -11.69
N PHE A 373 15.03 -29.31 -11.90
CA PHE A 373 15.73 -30.21 -10.98
C PHE A 373 16.56 -29.37 -10.00
N LEU A 374 16.28 -29.50 -8.71
CA LEU A 374 16.99 -28.80 -7.65
C LEU A 374 17.60 -29.83 -6.70
N GLN A 375 18.82 -29.57 -6.22
CA GLN A 375 19.59 -30.58 -5.54
C GLN A 375 20.55 -29.94 -4.52
N ARG A 376 20.57 -30.46 -3.29
CA ARG A 376 21.42 -29.95 -2.19
C ARG A 376 21.63 -30.98 -1.09
N ALA A 377 22.78 -30.87 -0.40
CA ALA A 377 23.03 -31.55 0.87
C ALA A 377 22.22 -30.95 2.03
N ILE A 378 21.62 -31.81 2.85
CA ILE A 378 20.88 -31.40 4.06
C ILE A 378 21.84 -31.42 5.25
N TYR A 379 21.85 -30.35 6.05
CA TYR A 379 22.68 -30.21 7.24
C TYR A 379 21.85 -30.27 8.53
N SER A 380 22.50 -30.65 9.64
CA SER A 380 21.87 -30.61 10.97
C SER A 380 21.56 -29.17 11.35
N GLY A 381 20.28 -28.89 11.61
CA GLY A 381 19.77 -27.53 11.88
C GLY A 381 19.09 -26.85 10.69
N ASP A 382 19.09 -27.47 9.50
CA ASP A 382 18.28 -27.01 8.38
C ASP A 382 16.78 -26.99 8.75
N HIS A 383 16.05 -26.05 8.17
CA HIS A 383 14.63 -25.85 8.45
C HIS A 383 13.80 -27.09 8.08
N HIS A 384 12.77 -27.40 8.86
CA HIS A 384 11.83 -28.47 8.50
C HIS A 384 11.23 -28.20 7.12
N GLN A 385 11.14 -29.25 6.28
CA GLN A 385 10.72 -29.14 4.87
C GLN A 385 11.49 -28.08 4.08
N LEU A 386 12.78 -27.86 4.40
CA LEU A 386 13.67 -26.90 3.74
C LEU A 386 13.20 -25.42 3.87
N GLY A 387 12.17 -25.12 4.67
CA GLY A 387 11.57 -23.79 4.75
C GLY A 387 10.54 -23.51 3.65
N ILE A 388 9.96 -24.56 3.06
CA ILE A 388 8.83 -24.43 2.15
C ILE A 388 7.54 -24.27 2.96
N ILE A 389 6.75 -23.25 2.62
CA ILE A 389 5.38 -23.10 3.12
C ILE A 389 4.44 -23.59 2.02
N LEU A 390 3.74 -24.69 2.30
CA LEU A 390 2.80 -25.29 1.38
C LEU A 390 1.43 -24.59 1.41
N ALA A 391 0.69 -24.70 0.32
CA ALA A 391 -0.73 -24.38 0.32
C ALA A 391 -1.47 -25.22 1.39
N PRO A 392 -2.58 -24.72 1.94
CA PRO A 392 -3.32 -25.44 2.96
C PRO A 392 -4.10 -26.63 2.38
N ASP A 393 -4.37 -27.59 3.26
CA ASP A 393 -5.38 -28.64 3.14
C ASP A 393 -6.48 -28.40 4.19
N GLN A 394 -7.42 -29.34 4.34
CA GLN A 394 -8.52 -29.22 5.30
C GLN A 394 -8.07 -29.31 6.77
N ASP A 395 -6.82 -29.73 7.01
CA ASP A 395 -6.26 -29.92 8.35
C ASP A 395 -5.53 -28.67 8.86
N ALA A 396 -5.59 -27.55 8.13
CA ALA A 396 -4.98 -26.31 8.58
C ALA A 396 -5.60 -25.83 9.91
N LEU A 397 -4.77 -25.66 10.94
CA LEU A 397 -5.18 -25.32 12.32
C LEU A 397 -5.85 -23.95 12.43
N TYR A 398 -5.41 -22.99 11.60
CA TYR A 398 -5.88 -21.62 11.63
C TYR A 398 -6.14 -21.12 10.23
N PHE A 399 -7.21 -20.35 10.07
CA PHE A 399 -7.54 -19.64 8.83
C PHE A 399 -8.09 -18.25 9.16
N LEU A 400 -8.13 -17.39 8.13
CA LEU A 400 -8.64 -16.04 8.24
C LEU A 400 -9.99 -15.90 7.54
N GLU A 401 -10.94 -15.31 8.27
CA GLU A 401 -12.17 -14.77 7.71
C GLU A 401 -11.94 -13.31 7.28
N GLN A 402 -12.40 -12.95 6.09
CA GLN A 402 -12.29 -11.57 5.60
C GLN A 402 -13.29 -10.67 6.34
N ARG A 403 -12.79 -9.85 7.27
CA ARG A 403 -13.61 -8.84 7.98
C ARG A 403 -13.12 -7.42 7.70
N PRO A 404 -14.03 -6.45 7.52
CA PRO A 404 -13.64 -5.05 7.41
C PRO A 404 -12.94 -4.60 8.70
N LEU A 405 -11.80 -3.93 8.54
CA LEU A 405 -11.01 -3.43 9.67
C LEU A 405 -11.46 -2.02 10.07
N HIS A 406 -11.72 -1.84 11.36
CA HIS A 406 -11.96 -0.55 11.99
C HIS A 406 -10.71 -0.13 12.78
N LEU A 407 -10.56 1.16 13.08
CA LEU A 407 -9.38 1.68 13.79
C LEU A 407 -9.15 0.94 15.13
N PHE A 408 -10.21 0.73 15.91
CA PHE A 408 -10.11 0.04 17.21
C PHE A 408 -9.77 -1.45 17.09
N SER A 409 -10.16 -2.13 16.01
CA SER A 409 -9.74 -3.52 15.76
C SER A 409 -8.29 -3.59 15.27
N TYR A 410 -7.81 -2.53 14.62
CA TYR A 410 -6.42 -2.41 14.21
C TYR A 410 -5.48 -2.28 15.43
N LEU A 411 -5.84 -1.41 16.39
CA LEU A 411 -5.04 -1.11 17.59
C LEU A 411 -5.03 -2.21 18.66
N ARG A 412 -6.02 -3.11 18.67
CA ARG A 412 -6.03 -4.25 19.60
C ARG A 412 -4.95 -5.28 19.23
N SER A 413 -4.31 -5.86 20.23
CA SER A 413 -3.31 -6.93 20.07
C SER A 413 -3.90 -8.25 19.53
N LYS A 414 -5.23 -8.41 19.58
CA LYS A 414 -5.91 -9.60 19.08
C LYS A 414 -5.95 -9.58 17.55
N LEU A 415 -5.42 -10.64 16.93
CA LEU A 415 -5.50 -10.85 15.48
C LEU A 415 -6.98 -10.98 15.09
N THR A 416 -7.50 -9.94 14.46
CA THR A 416 -8.90 -9.87 14.01
C THR A 416 -9.10 -10.83 12.84
N GLY A 417 -10.15 -11.65 12.88
CA GLY A 417 -10.49 -12.59 11.80
C GLY A 417 -9.75 -13.93 11.84
N LEU A 418 -8.82 -14.16 12.77
CA LEU A 418 -8.17 -15.46 12.93
C LEU A 418 -9.10 -16.44 13.66
N LEU A 419 -9.43 -17.55 13.00
CA LEU A 419 -10.27 -18.61 13.52
C LEU A 419 -9.45 -19.90 13.69
N SER A 420 -9.73 -20.66 14.74
CA SER A 420 -9.25 -22.04 14.87
C SER A 420 -10.14 -22.95 14.05
N ASN A 421 -9.55 -23.91 13.35
CA ASN A 421 -10.31 -24.91 12.62
C ASN A 421 -10.85 -25.96 13.58
N ASP A 422 -12.15 -25.94 13.85
CA ASP A 422 -12.78 -26.84 14.83
C ASP A 422 -12.72 -28.31 14.41
N SER A 423 -12.53 -28.63 13.12
CA SER A 423 -12.31 -30.01 12.66
C SER A 423 -11.02 -30.64 13.21
N THR A 424 -10.07 -29.81 13.66
CA THR A 424 -8.79 -30.27 14.25
C THR A 424 -8.85 -30.43 15.76
N LYS A 425 -9.94 -30.02 16.43
CA LYS A 425 -10.09 -30.15 17.90
C LYS A 425 -10.43 -31.57 18.35
N SER A 426 -10.80 -32.47 17.44
CA SER A 426 -11.12 -33.87 17.73
C SER A 426 -9.95 -34.84 17.53
N MET A 427 -8.72 -34.34 17.40
CA MET A 427 -7.50 -35.15 17.29
C MET A 427 -6.63 -35.05 18.54
#